data_AF-A0A7G1IAB8-F1
#
_entry.id   AF-A0A7G1IAB8-F1
#
_cell.length_a   1.000
_cell.length_b   1.000
_cell.length_c   1.000
_cell.angle_alpha   90.00
_cell.angle_beta   90.00
_cell.angle_gamma   90.00
#
_symmetry.space_group_name_H-M   'P 1'
#
loop_
_entity.id
_entity.type
_entity.pdbx_description
1 polymer ?
#
loop_
_entity_poly.entity_id
_entity_poly.type
_entity_poly.pdbx_seq_one_letter_code
_entity_poly.pdbx_strand_id
1 'polypeptide(L)'
;MVADMSESGGPAGPAGLAITTAKLPPAPPRVIPKGLQGIAFFAARRRATEQLARRYGGAFRLDVPVFGRLVIVADPRLAKKVFTSTTDELGAIQPNLSRLLGSGSVFGLDGEEHRRRRKLLAHPFRAGNMRNYERIVEQETLREIADWPDGTAFPTLPAMKRITLNVILRAVFGAEGTTSTSCARSSCRGRSGVPVCRRCPCPTEPMAATPRGAG
;
A
#
# COMPACT_ATOMS: atom_id res chain seq x y z
N MET A 1 -65.09 25.77 -31.41
CA MET A 1 -64.00 25.86 -32.40
C MET A 1 -62.73 25.46 -31.67
N VAL A 2 -62.20 24.29 -32.01
CA VAL A 2 -61.10 23.60 -31.30
C VAL A 2 -59.74 24.12 -31.79
N ALA A 3 -58.81 24.32 -30.85
CA ALA A 3 -57.35 24.12 -30.92
C ALA A 3 -56.77 24.75 -29.63
N ASP A 4 -56.43 24.01 -28.57
CA ASP A 4 -55.25 23.15 -28.37
C ASP A 4 -53.91 23.82 -28.71
N MET A 5 -53.13 24.19 -27.68
CA MET A 5 -51.66 24.22 -27.73
C MET A 5 -51.04 24.30 -26.30
N SER A 6 -50.80 23.10 -25.76
CA SER A 6 -49.72 22.67 -24.86
C SER A 6 -48.84 23.68 -24.10
N GLU A 7 -48.85 23.52 -22.77
CA GLU A 7 -47.69 23.65 -21.88
C GLU A 7 -46.50 22.78 -22.34
N SER A 8 -45.27 23.29 -22.28
CA SER A 8 -44.10 22.48 -21.87
C SER A 8 -42.90 23.37 -21.52
N GLY A 9 -42.29 23.05 -20.38
CA GLY A 9 -41.25 23.81 -19.71
C GLY A 9 -39.92 23.85 -20.45
N GLY A 10 -39.21 24.97 -20.27
CA GLY A 10 -37.86 25.16 -20.78
C GLY A 10 -36.85 24.27 -20.06
N PRO A 11 -35.90 23.65 -20.79
CA PRO A 11 -34.76 23.03 -20.14
C PRO A 11 -33.74 24.10 -19.77
N ALA A 12 -33.56 24.31 -18.47
CA ALA A 12 -32.36 24.93 -17.92
C ALA A 12 -31.15 24.10 -18.34
N GLY A 13 -30.35 24.63 -19.26
CA GLY A 13 -29.08 24.02 -19.65
C GLY A 13 -28.13 23.95 -18.44
N PRO A 14 -27.28 22.92 -18.34
CA PRO A 14 -26.39 22.75 -17.20
C PRO A 14 -25.44 23.95 -17.14
N ALA A 15 -25.47 24.65 -16.01
CA ALA A 15 -24.55 25.70 -15.65
C ALA A 15 -23.11 25.18 -15.82
N GLY A 16 -22.42 25.70 -16.83
CA GLY A 16 -20.99 25.46 -16.99
C GLY A 16 -20.28 25.90 -15.72
N LEU A 17 -19.64 24.97 -15.01
CA LEU A 17 -18.69 25.32 -13.96
C LEU A 17 -17.61 26.21 -14.60
N ALA A 18 -17.70 27.51 -14.34
CA ALA A 18 -16.64 28.44 -14.63
C ALA A 18 -15.43 28.00 -13.80
N ILE A 19 -14.44 27.41 -14.47
CA ILE A 19 -13.14 27.11 -13.86
C ILE A 19 -12.47 28.47 -13.65
N THR A 20 -12.62 29.03 -12.45
CA THR A 20 -11.82 30.19 -12.02
C THR A 20 -10.36 29.84 -12.27
N THR A 21 -9.64 30.70 -13.01
CA THR A 21 -8.22 30.51 -13.31
C THR A 21 -7.44 30.39 -11.99
N ALA A 22 -7.24 29.16 -11.52
CA ALA A 22 -6.50 28.89 -10.30
C ALA A 22 -5.06 29.38 -10.52
N LYS A 23 -4.56 30.23 -9.62
CA LYS A 23 -3.16 30.64 -9.65
C LYS A 23 -2.30 29.41 -9.33
N LEU A 24 -1.71 28.81 -10.37
CA LEU A 24 -0.87 27.64 -10.19
C LEU A 24 0.31 27.97 -9.27
N PRO A 25 0.74 27.03 -8.40
CA PRO A 25 1.91 27.22 -7.56
C PRO A 25 3.15 27.56 -8.39
N PRO A 26 4.12 28.30 -7.83
CA PRO A 26 5.37 28.58 -8.52
C PRO A 26 6.09 27.30 -8.94
N ALA A 27 6.74 27.33 -10.09
CA ALA A 27 7.64 26.28 -10.55
C ALA A 27 9.06 26.83 -10.59
N PRO A 28 10.09 26.05 -10.23
CA PRO A 28 11.46 26.46 -10.47
C PRO A 28 11.69 26.64 -11.98
N PRO A 29 12.54 27.59 -12.38
CA PRO A 29 12.83 27.83 -13.78
C PRO A 29 13.47 26.59 -14.39
N ARG A 30 13.13 26.30 -15.66
CA ARG A 30 13.58 25.11 -16.41
C ARG A 30 15.04 25.21 -16.87
N VAL A 31 15.92 25.68 -15.99
CA VAL A 31 17.36 25.79 -16.25
C VAL A 31 18.03 24.41 -16.22
N ILE A 32 17.46 23.48 -15.46
CA ILE A 32 17.97 22.10 -15.31
C ILE A 32 17.20 21.17 -16.26
N PRO A 33 17.87 20.32 -17.06
CA PRO A 33 17.22 19.29 -17.84
C PRO A 33 16.34 18.39 -16.97
N LYS A 34 15.14 18.04 -17.44
CA LYS A 34 14.12 17.27 -16.68
C LYS A 34 14.67 15.99 -16.04
N GLY A 35 15.55 15.27 -16.74
CA GLY A 35 16.19 14.07 -16.23
C GLY A 35 17.10 14.34 -15.03
N LEU A 36 17.94 15.38 -15.12
CA LEU A 36 18.86 15.76 -14.05
C LEU A 36 18.11 16.33 -12.84
N GLN A 37 17.07 17.13 -13.07
CA GLN A 37 16.17 17.61 -12.02
C GLN A 37 15.48 16.44 -11.30
N GLY A 38 15.01 15.46 -12.07
CA GLY A 38 14.44 14.22 -11.54
C GLY A 38 15.42 13.43 -10.68
N ILE A 39 16.60 13.13 -11.21
CA ILE A 39 17.65 12.36 -10.51
C ILE A 39 18.06 13.08 -9.22
N ALA A 40 18.30 14.39 -9.27
CA ALA A 40 18.64 15.18 -8.09
C ALA A 40 17.52 15.15 -7.03
N PHE A 41 16.25 15.20 -7.46
CA PHE A 41 15.11 15.05 -6.57
C PHE A 41 15.01 13.65 -5.96
N PHE A 42 15.38 12.57 -6.68
CA PHE A 42 15.39 11.23 -6.10
C PHE A 42 16.56 11.01 -5.14
N ALA A 43 17.77 11.43 -5.52
CA ALA A 43 18.99 11.22 -4.73
C ALA A 43 19.05 12.08 -3.46
N ALA A 44 18.52 13.31 -3.52
CA ALA A 44 18.58 14.26 -2.42
C ALA A 44 17.19 14.81 -2.04
N ARG A 45 16.15 13.98 -2.14
CA ARG A 45 14.72 14.38 -2.00
C ARG A 45 14.45 15.33 -0.86
N ARG A 46 14.89 14.97 0.35
CA ARG A 46 14.66 15.78 1.55
C ARG A 46 15.29 17.17 1.41
N ARG A 47 16.60 17.23 1.13
CA ARG A 47 17.32 18.50 0.98
C ARG A 47 16.78 19.35 -0.17
N ALA A 48 16.48 18.73 -1.31
CA ALA A 48 15.90 19.40 -2.46
C ALA A 48 14.52 19.99 -2.14
N THR A 49 13.67 19.24 -1.45
CA THR A 49 12.32 19.68 -1.06
C THR A 49 12.39 20.82 -0.05
N GLU A 50 13.28 20.73 0.96
CA GLU A 50 13.49 21.79 1.94
C GLU A 50 14.02 23.08 1.30
N GLN A 51 14.98 22.99 0.38
CA GLN A 51 15.52 24.15 -0.34
C GLN A 51 14.46 24.81 -1.22
N LEU A 52 13.69 24.01 -1.96
CA LEU A 52 12.62 24.50 -2.82
C LEU A 52 11.46 25.10 -2.00
N ALA A 53 11.12 24.50 -0.86
CA ALA A 53 10.12 25.05 0.05
C ALA A 53 10.56 26.41 0.63
N ARG A 54 11.85 26.56 0.98
CA ARG A 54 12.39 27.87 1.41
C ARG A 54 12.34 28.93 0.32
N ARG A 55 12.55 28.54 -0.95
CA ARG A 55 12.64 29.47 -2.09
C ARG A 55 11.29 29.81 -2.72
N TYR A 56 10.37 28.86 -2.76
CA TYR A 56 9.09 28.97 -3.48
C TYR A 56 7.87 28.92 -2.54
N GLY A 57 8.09 28.73 -1.24
CA GLY A 57 7.05 28.70 -0.23
C GLY A 57 6.39 27.32 -0.06
N GLY A 58 5.20 27.34 0.55
CA GLY A 58 4.48 26.17 1.05
C GLY A 58 3.91 25.21 0.00
N ALA A 59 3.89 25.59 -1.28
CA ALA A 59 3.52 24.71 -2.37
C ALA A 59 4.24 25.11 -3.66
N PHE A 60 4.77 24.14 -4.39
CA PHE A 60 5.50 24.39 -5.64
C PHE A 60 5.36 23.21 -6.61
N ARG A 61 5.58 23.48 -7.90
CA ARG A 61 5.49 22.45 -8.95
C ARG A 61 6.86 21.92 -9.34
N LEU A 62 6.93 20.62 -9.65
CA LEU A 62 8.09 19.99 -10.26
C LEU A 62 7.67 19.10 -11.43
N ASP A 63 8.47 19.06 -12.48
CA ASP A 63 8.36 18.06 -13.53
C ASP A 63 9.35 16.92 -13.19
N VAL A 64 8.85 15.79 -12.71
CA VAL A 64 9.67 14.63 -12.29
C VAL A 64 9.50 13.49 -13.31
N PRO A 65 10.60 12.87 -13.79
CA PRO A 65 10.51 11.66 -14.60
C PRO A 65 9.64 10.60 -13.92
N VAL A 66 8.87 9.83 -14.69
CA VAL A 66 7.88 8.83 -14.23
C VAL A 66 6.54 9.40 -13.72
N PHE A 67 6.56 10.46 -12.90
CA PHE A 67 5.34 11.04 -12.33
C PHE A 67 4.78 12.25 -13.10
N GLY A 68 5.56 12.82 -14.02
CA GLY A 68 5.16 14.00 -14.79
C GLY A 68 5.12 15.25 -13.91
N ARG A 69 4.07 16.07 -14.08
CA ARG A 69 3.88 17.32 -13.35
C ARG A 69 3.34 17.03 -11.95
N LEU A 70 4.18 17.21 -10.95
CA LEU A 70 3.85 17.09 -9.53
C LEU A 70 3.64 18.46 -8.89
N VAL A 71 2.68 18.53 -7.97
CA VAL A 71 2.56 19.63 -7.00
C VAL A 71 3.04 19.09 -5.66
N ILE A 72 4.10 19.68 -5.12
CA ILE A 72 4.60 19.37 -3.79
C ILE A 72 3.98 20.37 -2.81
N VAL A 73 3.36 19.83 -1.77
CA VAL A 73 2.76 20.62 -0.68
C VAL A 73 3.63 20.42 0.57
N ALA A 74 4.29 21.49 1.00
CA ALA A 74 5.16 21.53 2.18
C ALA A 74 4.54 22.33 3.35
N ASP A 75 3.49 23.12 3.11
CA ASP A 75 2.74 23.83 4.16
C ASP A 75 1.84 22.85 4.93
N PRO A 76 1.96 22.74 6.27
CA PRO A 76 1.10 21.90 7.10
C PRO A 76 -0.40 22.18 6.94
N ARG A 77 -0.80 23.43 6.71
CA ARG A 77 -2.21 23.83 6.52
C ARG A 77 -2.77 23.27 5.21
N LEU A 78 -1.98 23.32 4.15
CA LEU A 78 -2.34 22.76 2.85
C LEU A 78 -2.26 21.23 2.87
N ALA A 79 -1.25 20.66 3.54
CA ALA A 79 -1.14 19.22 3.73
C ALA A 79 -2.36 18.67 4.46
N LYS A 80 -2.84 19.34 5.52
CA LYS A 80 -4.08 18.98 6.21
C LYS A 80 -5.25 18.90 5.22
N LYS A 81 -5.43 19.92 4.37
CA LYS A 81 -6.49 19.91 3.34
C LYS A 81 -6.36 18.72 2.40
N VAL A 82 -5.15 18.45 1.88
CA VAL A 82 -4.88 17.30 1.00
C VAL A 82 -5.23 15.97 1.66
N PHE A 83 -4.89 15.79 2.94
CA PHE A 83 -5.18 14.55 3.67
C PHE A 83 -6.66 14.42 4.12
N THR A 84 -7.42 15.51 4.13
CA THR A 84 -8.85 15.51 4.51
C THR A 84 -9.80 15.59 3.30
N SER A 85 -9.29 15.88 2.10
CA SER A 85 -10.09 15.88 0.87
C SER A 85 -10.64 14.49 0.57
N THR A 86 -11.77 14.46 -0.14
CA THR A 86 -12.40 13.21 -0.53
C THR A 86 -11.62 12.55 -1.66
N THR A 87 -11.77 11.23 -1.81
CA THR A 87 -11.15 10.48 -2.91
C THR A 87 -11.64 10.95 -4.29
N ASP A 88 -12.82 11.56 -4.34
CA ASP A 88 -13.39 12.13 -5.57
C ASP A 88 -12.65 13.41 -6.02
N GLU A 89 -12.08 14.17 -5.08
CA GLU A 89 -11.27 15.35 -5.37
C GLU A 89 -9.79 15.02 -5.59
N LEU A 90 -9.24 14.11 -4.78
CA LEU A 90 -7.83 13.71 -4.80
C LEU A 90 -7.70 12.19 -4.75
N GLY A 91 -7.38 11.61 -5.90
CA GLY A 91 -7.08 10.18 -6.05
C GLY A 91 -5.63 9.81 -5.69
N ALA A 92 -5.32 8.52 -5.77
CA ALA A 92 -3.96 8.03 -5.59
C ALA A 92 -3.00 8.61 -6.64
N ILE A 93 -1.78 8.96 -6.24
CA ILE A 93 -0.74 9.45 -7.15
C ILE A 93 -0.44 8.38 -8.19
N GLN A 94 -0.45 8.74 -9.47
CA GLN A 94 -0.08 7.85 -10.56
C GLN A 94 1.26 8.23 -11.20
N PRO A 95 2.07 7.24 -11.64
CA PRO A 95 1.83 5.80 -11.49
C PRO A 95 2.13 5.26 -10.10
N ASN A 96 1.32 4.31 -9.63
CA ASN A 96 1.49 3.64 -8.34
C ASN A 96 1.86 2.15 -8.49
N LEU A 97 1.83 1.45 -7.35
CA LEU A 97 2.23 0.04 -7.23
C LEU A 97 1.29 -0.95 -7.95
N SER A 98 0.14 -0.50 -8.47
CA SER A 98 -0.75 -1.30 -9.33
C SER A 98 -0.07 -1.81 -10.60
N ARG A 99 0.96 -1.11 -11.11
CA ARG A 99 1.75 -1.58 -12.26
C ARG A 99 2.50 -2.87 -11.96
N LEU A 100 2.83 -3.12 -10.70
CA LEU A 100 3.53 -4.31 -10.25
C LEU A 100 2.58 -5.35 -9.65
N LEU A 101 1.61 -4.90 -8.86
CA LEU A 101 0.68 -5.78 -8.12
C LEU A 101 -0.62 -6.09 -8.88
N GLY A 102 -0.81 -5.51 -10.07
CA GLY A 102 -2.00 -5.64 -10.89
C GLY A 102 -3.10 -4.61 -10.59
N SER A 103 -3.99 -4.42 -11.56
CA SER A 103 -5.14 -3.50 -11.48
C SER A 103 -6.17 -3.91 -10.42
N GLY A 104 -6.28 -5.20 -10.10
CA GLY A 104 -7.14 -5.72 -9.03
C GLY A 104 -6.57 -5.59 -7.61
N SER A 105 -5.35 -5.08 -7.46
CA SER A 105 -4.75 -4.84 -6.14
C SER A 105 -5.38 -3.62 -5.46
N VAL A 106 -5.23 -3.49 -4.14
CA VAL A 106 -5.69 -2.28 -3.40
C VAL A 106 -5.16 -0.99 -4.01
N PHE A 107 -3.98 -1.01 -4.63
CA PHE A 107 -3.38 0.16 -5.27
C PHE A 107 -3.99 0.49 -6.64
N GLY A 108 -4.67 -0.47 -7.28
CA GLY A 108 -5.32 -0.28 -8.58
C GLY A 108 -6.82 0.01 -8.48
N LEU A 109 -7.39 -0.10 -7.29
CA LEU A 109 -8.81 0.13 -7.01
C LEU A 109 -9.00 1.52 -6.40
N ASP A 110 -10.12 2.18 -6.73
CA ASP A 110 -10.55 3.47 -6.18
C ASP A 110 -11.95 3.38 -5.55
N GLY A 111 -12.35 4.43 -4.81
CA GLY A 111 -13.70 4.59 -4.29
C GLY A 111 -14.21 3.46 -3.38
N GLU A 112 -15.40 2.95 -3.67
CA GLU A 112 -16.05 1.88 -2.89
C GLU A 112 -15.33 0.53 -2.99
N GLU A 113 -14.83 0.15 -4.18
CA GLU A 113 -14.12 -1.13 -4.34
C GLU A 113 -12.79 -1.12 -3.58
N HIS A 114 -12.10 0.02 -3.56
CA HIS A 114 -10.94 0.24 -2.70
C HIS A 114 -11.29 0.11 -1.20
N ARG A 115 -12.40 0.71 -0.76
CA ARG A 115 -12.89 0.62 0.63
C ARG A 115 -13.25 -0.81 1.02
N ARG A 116 -13.99 -1.52 0.17
CA ARG A 116 -14.36 -2.93 0.37
C ARG A 116 -13.11 -3.80 0.51
N ARG A 117 -12.12 -3.62 -0.37
CA ARG A 117 -10.87 -4.38 -0.32
C ARG A 117 -10.06 -4.10 0.95
N ARG A 118 -9.92 -2.83 1.34
CA ARG A 118 -9.23 -2.45 2.58
C ARG A 118 -9.92 -3.02 3.82
N LYS A 119 -11.25 -3.09 3.86
CA LYS A 119 -11.99 -3.68 4.98
C LYS A 119 -11.62 -5.13 5.24
N LEU A 120 -11.38 -5.91 4.18
CA LEU A 120 -10.92 -7.30 4.30
C LEU A 120 -9.51 -7.39 4.90
N LEU A 121 -8.60 -6.50 4.45
CA LEU A 121 -7.22 -6.45 4.95
C LEU A 121 -7.10 -5.85 6.35
N ALA A 122 -8.12 -5.15 6.85
CA ALA A 122 -8.10 -4.53 8.18
C ALA A 122 -8.31 -5.54 9.31
N HIS A 123 -8.86 -6.74 9.03
CA HIS A 123 -9.17 -7.74 10.05
C HIS A 123 -7.94 -8.18 10.86
N PRO A 124 -6.79 -8.52 10.24
CA PRO A 124 -5.54 -8.82 10.95
C PRO A 124 -5.07 -7.68 11.86
N PHE A 125 -5.31 -6.41 11.50
CA PHE A 125 -4.84 -5.23 12.26
C PHE A 125 -5.76 -4.79 13.41
N ARG A 126 -6.76 -5.60 13.79
CA ARG A 126 -7.62 -5.31 14.94
C ARG A 126 -6.90 -5.59 16.26
N ALA A 127 -7.20 -4.81 17.30
CA ALA A 127 -6.56 -4.88 18.61
C ALA A 127 -6.51 -6.30 19.22
N GLY A 128 -7.52 -7.15 18.95
CA GLY A 128 -7.54 -8.54 19.41
C GLY A 128 -6.38 -9.40 18.86
N ASN A 129 -5.94 -9.14 17.62
CA ASN A 129 -4.81 -9.84 17.01
C ASN A 129 -3.45 -9.25 17.43
N MET A 130 -3.44 -8.04 18.00
CA MET A 130 -2.20 -7.33 18.36
C MET A 130 -1.40 -8.09 19.43
N ARG A 131 -2.07 -8.74 20.40
CA ARG A 131 -1.42 -9.57 21.43
C ARG A 131 -0.65 -10.76 20.83
N ASN A 132 -1.17 -11.34 19.75
CA ASN A 132 -0.48 -12.43 19.05
C ASN A 132 0.76 -11.89 18.30
N TYR A 133 0.68 -10.70 17.71
CA TYR A 133 1.81 -10.06 17.05
C TYR A 133 2.90 -9.65 18.01
N GLU A 134 2.55 -9.13 19.18
CA GLU A 134 3.48 -8.82 20.27
C GLU A 134 4.33 -10.04 20.61
N ARG A 135 3.68 -11.19 20.87
CA ARG A 135 4.37 -12.45 21.13
C ARG A 135 5.28 -12.90 19.98
N ILE A 136 4.84 -12.74 18.74
CA ILE A 136 5.66 -13.11 17.57
C ILE A 136 6.90 -12.21 17.46
N VAL A 137 6.72 -10.90 17.65
CA VAL A 137 7.81 -9.91 17.62
C VAL A 137 8.81 -10.17 18.74
N GLU A 138 8.34 -10.41 19.96
CA GLU A 138 9.19 -10.76 21.09
C GLU A 138 10.00 -12.02 20.79
N GLN A 139 9.35 -13.10 20.34
CA GLN A 139 10.03 -14.36 20.04
C GLN A 139 11.08 -14.21 18.93
N GLU A 140 10.78 -13.53 17.83
CA GLU A 140 11.76 -13.33 16.75
C GLU A 140 12.89 -12.39 17.15
N THR A 141 12.61 -11.39 18.00
CA THR A 141 13.64 -10.50 18.53
C THR A 141 14.57 -11.27 19.47
N LEU A 142 14.03 -12.02 20.45
CA LEU A 142 14.82 -12.82 21.38
C LEU A 142 15.69 -13.87 20.67
N ARG A 143 15.17 -14.49 19.60
CA ARG A 143 15.92 -15.44 18.77
C ARG A 143 17.08 -14.77 18.05
N GLU A 144 16.85 -13.61 17.43
CA GLU A 144 17.89 -12.91 16.68
C GLU A 144 18.99 -12.36 17.60
N ILE A 145 18.62 -11.79 18.75
CA ILE A 145 19.60 -11.19 19.67
C ILE A 145 20.47 -12.23 20.40
N ALA A 146 20.01 -13.48 20.52
CA ALA A 146 20.78 -14.55 21.13
C ALA A 146 22.10 -14.83 20.39
N ASP A 147 22.15 -14.54 19.09
CA ASP A 147 23.31 -14.73 18.24
C ASP A 147 24.16 -13.44 18.07
N TRP A 148 23.84 -12.36 18.79
CA TRP A 148 24.58 -11.10 18.67
C TRP A 148 25.94 -11.17 19.37
N PRO A 149 26.99 -10.58 18.78
CA PRO A 149 28.30 -10.56 19.41
C PRO A 149 28.35 -9.54 20.55
N ASP A 150 28.87 -9.97 21.70
CA ASP A 150 29.09 -9.09 22.84
C ASP A 150 30.31 -8.19 22.64
N GLY A 151 30.19 -6.93 23.04
CA GLY A 151 31.28 -5.95 23.04
C GLY A 151 31.81 -5.57 21.64
N THR A 152 31.18 -6.04 20.56
CA THR A 152 31.67 -5.85 19.19
C THR A 152 30.62 -5.16 18.34
N ALA A 153 31.03 -4.14 17.57
CA ALA A 153 30.15 -3.49 16.62
C ALA A 153 29.79 -4.42 15.45
N PHE A 154 28.51 -4.50 15.11
CA PHE A 154 28.01 -5.29 13.98
C PHE A 154 26.96 -4.49 13.19
N PRO A 155 26.71 -4.83 11.91
CA PRO A 155 25.71 -4.13 11.11
C PRO A 155 24.29 -4.48 11.59
N THR A 156 23.52 -3.46 12.00
CA THR A 156 22.15 -3.64 12.51
C THR A 156 21.12 -3.87 11.41
N LEU A 157 21.33 -3.32 10.21
CA LEU A 157 20.34 -3.41 9.12
C LEU A 157 20.05 -4.87 8.69
N PRO A 158 21.04 -5.77 8.50
CA PRO A 158 20.77 -7.18 8.24
C PRO A 158 19.97 -7.87 9.36
N ALA A 159 20.30 -7.60 10.63
CA ALA A 159 19.61 -8.17 11.78
C ALA A 159 18.14 -7.71 11.84
N MET A 160 17.91 -6.40 11.71
CA MET A 160 16.55 -5.84 11.69
C MET A 160 15.71 -6.36 10.52
N LYS A 161 16.33 -6.60 9.36
CA LYS A 161 15.65 -7.21 8.21
C LYS A 161 15.21 -8.65 8.50
N ARG A 162 16.06 -9.46 9.16
CA ARG A 162 15.72 -10.85 9.54
C ARG A 162 14.55 -10.87 10.50
N ILE A 163 14.60 -10.08 11.58
CA ILE A 163 13.49 -9.96 12.54
C ILE A 163 12.22 -9.56 11.80
N THR A 164 12.24 -8.47 11.04
CA THR A 164 11.04 -7.94 10.37
C THR A 164 10.45 -8.93 9.37
N LEU A 165 11.28 -9.61 8.58
CA LEU A 165 10.82 -10.59 7.60
C LEU A 165 10.18 -11.81 8.27
N ASN A 166 10.83 -12.37 9.29
CA ASN A 166 10.31 -13.53 10.03
C ASN A 166 9.00 -13.17 10.75
N VAL A 167 8.91 -11.98 11.34
CA VAL A 167 7.68 -11.47 11.94
C VAL A 167 6.56 -11.41 10.90
N ILE A 168 6.79 -10.82 9.72
CA ILE A 168 5.76 -10.75 8.67
C ILE A 168 5.35 -12.15 8.20
N LEU A 169 6.30 -13.05 7.99
CA LEU A 169 6.03 -14.43 7.58
C LEU A 169 5.14 -15.17 8.59
N ARG A 170 5.44 -15.03 9.89
CA ARG A 170 4.67 -15.67 10.97
C ARG A 170 3.32 -14.98 11.20
N ALA A 171 3.29 -13.66 11.22
CA ALA A 171 2.11 -12.86 11.55
C ALA A 171 1.06 -12.86 10.45
N VAL A 172 1.48 -12.83 9.17
CA VAL A 172 0.58 -12.72 8.02
C VAL A 172 0.30 -14.08 7.39
N PHE A 173 1.31 -14.95 7.28
CA PHE A 173 1.18 -16.24 6.58
C PHE A 173 1.07 -17.44 7.52
N GLY A 174 1.23 -17.24 8.84
CA GLY A 174 1.24 -18.35 9.81
C GLY A 174 2.41 -19.31 9.60
N ALA A 175 3.44 -18.92 8.85
CA ALA A 175 4.58 -19.76 8.54
C ALA A 175 5.49 -19.83 9.77
N GLU A 176 5.33 -20.87 10.59
CA GLU A 176 6.35 -21.24 11.56
C GLU A 176 7.64 -21.58 10.79
N GLY A 177 8.74 -20.92 11.13
CA GLY A 177 9.98 -20.84 10.35
C GLY A 177 10.77 -22.14 10.18
N THR A 178 10.11 -23.30 10.14
CA THR A 178 10.75 -24.62 10.04
C THR A 178 10.26 -25.49 8.88
N THR A 179 9.22 -25.11 8.11
CA THR A 179 8.61 -26.05 7.14
C THR A 179 8.59 -25.60 5.67
N SER A 180 9.15 -24.44 5.31
CA SER A 180 9.18 -24.03 3.88
C SER A 180 10.42 -24.47 3.11
N THR A 181 11.49 -24.92 3.78
CA THR A 181 12.75 -25.29 3.10
C THR A 181 12.86 -26.80 2.78
N SER A 182 12.05 -27.67 3.39
CA SER A 182 12.09 -29.11 3.08
C SER A 182 11.31 -29.46 1.81
N CYS A 183 10.20 -28.77 1.53
CA CYS A 183 9.35 -29.07 0.37
C CYS A 183 10.00 -28.66 -0.97
N ALA A 184 10.83 -27.61 -0.97
CA ALA A 184 11.54 -27.17 -2.18
C ALA A 184 12.69 -28.11 -2.60
N ARG A 185 13.08 -29.08 -1.74
CA ARG A 185 14.24 -29.96 -1.97
C ARG A 185 13.85 -31.39 -2.38
N SER A 186 12.58 -31.78 -2.28
CA SER A 186 12.13 -33.05 -2.84
C SER A 186 11.90 -32.89 -4.34
N SER A 187 12.83 -33.44 -5.13
CA SER A 187 12.71 -33.66 -6.57
C SER A 187 11.31 -34.12 -6.97
N CYS A 188 10.49 -33.21 -7.50
CA CYS A 188 9.30 -33.56 -8.27
C CYS A 188 9.74 -34.20 -9.59
N ARG A 189 10.05 -35.50 -9.57
CA ARG A 189 10.11 -36.33 -10.77
C ARG A 189 8.85 -37.19 -10.82
N GLY A 190 7.90 -36.77 -11.63
CA GLY A 190 6.70 -37.52 -11.94
C GLY A 190 6.28 -37.26 -13.37
N ARG A 191 6.59 -38.22 -14.25
CA ARG A 191 6.04 -38.34 -15.60
C ARG A 191 4.52 -38.58 -15.43
N SER A 192 3.68 -37.86 -16.17
CA SER A 192 2.20 -37.81 -16.13
C SER A 192 1.53 -36.99 -15.00
N GLY A 193 1.39 -35.68 -15.24
CA GLY A 193 0.07 -35.07 -15.39
C GLY A 193 -0.76 -34.64 -14.17
N VAL A 194 -0.51 -35.09 -12.93
CA VAL A 194 -1.19 -34.55 -11.72
C VAL A 194 -0.29 -34.67 -10.49
N PRO A 195 0.09 -33.57 -9.79
CA PRO A 195 0.93 -33.66 -8.61
C PRO A 195 0.09 -33.97 -7.36
N VAL A 196 0.05 -35.24 -6.93
CA VAL A 196 -0.44 -35.62 -5.60
C VAL A 196 0.76 -35.78 -4.68
N CYS A 197 0.88 -34.89 -3.69
CA CYS A 197 1.92 -34.95 -2.67
C CYS A 197 1.54 -36.03 -1.63
N ARG A 198 1.99 -37.27 -1.82
CA ARG A 198 1.68 -38.43 -0.94
C ARG A 198 2.20 -38.33 0.51
N ARG A 199 2.86 -37.23 0.91
CA ARG A 199 3.55 -37.14 2.21
C ARG A 199 3.26 -35.88 3.04
N CYS A 200 2.34 -35.04 2.60
CA CYS A 200 1.81 -33.96 3.45
C CYS A 200 0.48 -34.41 4.04
N PRO A 201 0.27 -34.35 5.37
CA PRO A 201 -1.06 -34.50 5.92
C PRO A 201 -1.90 -33.29 5.48
N CYS A 202 -2.88 -33.50 4.60
CA CYS A 202 -3.94 -32.53 4.37
C CYS A 202 -4.84 -32.50 5.61
N PRO A 203 -5.20 -31.32 6.14
CA PRO A 203 -6.18 -31.22 7.21
C PRO A 203 -7.57 -31.42 6.59
N THR A 204 -8.04 -32.66 6.58
CA THR A 204 -9.43 -32.99 6.26
C THR A 204 -9.93 -34.06 7.22
N GLU A 205 -10.61 -33.64 8.28
CA GLU A 205 -11.85 -34.29 8.75
C GLU A 205 -12.65 -33.32 9.65
N PRO A 206 -14.00 -33.29 9.54
CA PRO A 206 -14.86 -32.47 10.36
C PRO A 206 -15.07 -33.10 11.74
N MET A 207 -15.16 -32.26 12.75
CA MET A 207 -15.38 -32.60 14.16
C MET A 207 -16.70 -33.39 14.31
N ALA A 208 -16.61 -34.72 14.44
CA ALA A 208 -17.75 -35.59 14.71
C ALA A 208 -18.23 -35.41 16.16
N ALA A 209 -19.54 -35.25 16.32
CA ALA A 209 -20.22 -35.05 17.59
C ALA A 209 -20.10 -36.27 18.51
N THR A 210 -19.77 -36.01 19.78
CA THR A 210 -19.77 -36.99 20.87
C THR A 210 -21.20 -37.48 21.18
N PRO A 211 -21.46 -38.79 21.29
CA PRO A 211 -22.76 -39.29 21.74
C PRO A 211 -22.87 -39.11 23.27
N ARG A 212 -24.00 -38.54 23.73
CA ARG A 212 -24.41 -38.60 25.14
C ARG A 212 -24.81 -40.03 25.47
N GLY A 213 -24.08 -40.65 26.39
CA GLY A 213 -24.43 -41.94 26.99
C GLY A 213 -25.64 -41.79 27.93
N ALA A 214 -26.50 -42.81 27.88
CA ALA A 214 -27.52 -43.09 28.88
C ALA A 214 -26.88 -43.70 30.13
N GLY A 215 -27.38 -43.29 31.30
CA GLY A 215 -27.00 -43.74 32.63
C GLY A 215 -27.72 -42.89 33.66
#